data_AF-A0A939KUQ6-F1
#
_entry.id   AF-A0A939KUQ6-F1
#
_cell.length_a   1.000
_cell.length_b   1.000
_cell.length_c   1.000
_cell.angle_alpha   90.00
_cell.angle_beta   90.00
_cell.angle_gamma   90.00
#
_symmetry.space_group_name_H-M   'P 1'
#
loop_
_entity.id
_entity.type
_entity.pdbx_description
1 polymer ?
#
loop_
_entity_poly.entity_id
_entity_poly.type
_entity_poly.pdbx_seq_one_letter_code
_entity_poly.pdbx_strand_id
1 'polypeptide(L)'
;MALPKIEEARKLSDEELSEQIKAVKKELFDLRFKKSTNQSEEKTHLVKHTRHRQAHLMTVQRERELAATRAKAPEVAEAEVAEAEVAEAEVAEAEVAEAEEAT
;
A
#
# COMPACT_ATOMS: atom_id res chain seq x y z
N MET A 1 8.28 2.99 -30.26
CA MET A 1 8.73 3.96 -29.23
C MET A 1 9.10 3.18 -27.98
N ALA A 2 10.07 3.68 -27.20
CA ALA A 2 10.54 3.02 -25.97
C ALA A 2 9.42 2.97 -24.91
N LEU A 3 9.42 1.91 -24.09
CA LEU A 3 8.51 1.77 -22.95
C LEU A 3 8.84 2.82 -21.87
N PRO A 4 7.86 3.25 -21.06
CA PRO A 4 8.11 4.19 -19.98
C PRO A 4 9.01 3.52 -18.93
N LYS A 5 10.13 4.15 -18.61
CA LYS A 5 11.09 3.63 -17.63
C LYS A 5 10.60 3.87 -16.21
N ILE A 6 10.69 2.85 -15.36
CA ILE A 6 10.29 2.95 -13.94
C ILE A 6 11.18 3.93 -13.17
N GLU A 7 12.44 4.10 -13.61
CA GLU A 7 13.41 5.01 -12.99
C GLU A 7 12.92 6.47 -12.95
N GLU A 8 12.14 6.90 -13.94
CA GLU A 8 11.57 8.24 -13.99
C GLU A 8 10.52 8.43 -12.90
N ALA A 9 9.73 7.41 -12.59
CA ALA A 9 8.72 7.46 -11.54
C ALA A 9 9.36 7.53 -10.13
N ARG A 10 10.53 6.90 -9.93
CA ARG A 10 11.20 6.88 -8.63
C ARG A 10 11.84 8.22 -8.24
N LYS A 11 12.21 9.04 -9.23
CA LYS A 11 12.86 10.35 -9.02
C LYS A 11 11.90 11.45 -8.55
N LEU A 12 10.59 11.21 -8.66
CA LEU A 12 9.56 12.20 -8.35
C LEU A 12 9.26 12.26 -6.84
N SER A 13 8.85 13.44 -6.36
CA SER A 13 8.33 13.59 -4.99
C SER A 13 6.93 12.97 -4.84
N ASP A 14 6.44 12.81 -3.61
CA ASP A 14 5.10 12.24 -3.37
C ASP A 14 3.98 13.13 -3.94
N GLU A 15 4.15 14.46 -3.86
CA GLU A 15 3.21 15.43 -4.40
C GLU A 15 3.16 15.34 -5.93
N GLU A 16 4.33 15.37 -6.57
CA GLU A 16 4.47 15.26 -8.03
C GLU A 16 3.93 13.92 -8.56
N LEU A 17 4.14 12.81 -7.84
CA LEU A 17 3.56 11.52 -8.19
C LEU A 17 2.02 11.60 -8.23
N SER A 18 1.42 12.21 -7.21
CA SER A 18 -0.04 12.35 -7.13
C SER A 18 -0.60 13.19 -8.28
N GLU A 19 0.10 14.26 -8.66
CA GLU A 19 -0.27 15.13 -9.77
C GLU A 19 -0.14 14.42 -11.12
N GLN A 20 0.97 13.71 -11.34
CA GLN A 20 1.18 12.93 -12.55
C GLN A 20 0.15 11.82 -12.71
N ILE A 21 -0.24 11.15 -11.62
CA ILE A 21 -1.32 10.15 -11.66
C ILE A 21 -2.62 10.79 -12.14
N LYS A 22 -2.96 11.99 -11.66
CA LYS A 22 -4.15 12.73 -12.11
C LYS A 22 -4.06 13.10 -13.59
N ALA A 23 -2.90 13.59 -14.05
CA ALA A 23 -2.67 13.95 -15.45
C ALA A 23 -2.79 12.73 -16.38
N VAL A 24 -2.14 11.62 -16.05
CA VAL A 24 -2.16 10.37 -16.83
C VAL A 24 -3.57 9.76 -16.89
N LYS A 25 -4.36 9.88 -15.81
CA LYS A 25 -5.77 9.45 -15.81
C LYS A 25 -6.62 10.27 -16.77
N LYS A 26 -6.43 11.59 -16.81
CA LYS A 26 -7.13 12.48 -17.78
C LYS A 26 -6.75 12.13 -19.21
N GLU A 27 -5.46 11.98 -19.48
CA GLU A 27 -4.96 11.58 -20.80
C GLU A 27 -5.56 10.23 -21.26
N LEU A 28 -5.63 9.24 -20.37
CA LEU A 28 -6.28 7.95 -20.66
C LEU A 28 -7.77 8.09 -20.96
N PHE A 29 -8.47 9.00 -20.27
CA PHE A 29 -9.87 9.28 -20.55
C PHE A 29 -10.04 9.87 -21.94
N ASP A 30 -9.26 10.88 -22.29
CA ASP A 30 -9.31 11.55 -23.60
C ASP A 30 -8.98 10.57 -24.74
N LEU A 31 -7.94 9.74 -24.57
CA LEU A 31 -7.56 8.72 -25.55
C LEU A 31 -8.68 7.67 -25.74
N ARG A 32 -9.38 7.29 -24.67
CA ARG A 32 -10.52 6.38 -24.75
C ARG A 32 -11.73 7.04 -25.41
N PHE A 33 -11.97 8.32 -25.10
CA PHE A 33 -13.05 9.08 -25.69
C PHE A 33 -12.87 9.20 -27.21
N LYS A 34 -11.68 9.63 -27.66
CA LYS A 34 -11.33 9.71 -29.09
C LYS A 34 -11.41 8.36 -29.79
N LYS A 35 -10.99 7.27 -29.12
CA LYS A 35 -11.17 5.90 -29.61
C LYS A 35 -12.65 5.56 -29.81
N SER A 36 -13.50 5.93 -28.85
CA SER A 36 -14.95 5.68 -28.90
C SER A 36 -15.64 6.45 -30.02
N THR A 37 -15.19 7.67 -30.34
CA THR A 37 -15.78 8.49 -31.41
C THR A 37 -15.37 7.99 -32.81
N ASN A 38 -14.60 6.90 -32.92
CA ASN A 38 -14.02 6.40 -34.17
C ASN A 38 -13.24 7.47 -34.98
N GLN A 39 -12.90 8.60 -34.35
CA GLN A 39 -12.00 9.64 -34.89
C GLN A 39 -10.52 9.25 -34.75
N SER A 40 -10.29 8.02 -34.31
CA SER A 40 -9.02 7.49 -33.86
C SER A 40 -8.24 6.87 -35.02
N GLU A 41 -7.68 7.73 -35.88
CA GLU A 41 -6.39 7.42 -36.51
C GLU A 41 -5.24 7.42 -35.45
N GLU A 42 -5.55 7.85 -34.22
CA GLU A 42 -4.66 7.81 -33.06
C GLU A 42 -4.31 6.37 -32.63
N LYS A 43 -3.19 5.87 -33.17
CA LYS A 43 -2.14 5.11 -32.47
C LYS A 43 -2.58 4.32 -31.21
N THR A 44 -3.20 3.14 -31.40
CA THR A 44 -3.57 2.16 -30.34
C THR A 44 -2.45 1.86 -29.32
N HIS A 45 -1.20 2.02 -29.72
CA HIS A 45 -0.04 1.83 -28.85
C HIS A 45 0.08 2.90 -27.75
N LEU A 46 -0.43 4.13 -27.95
CA LEU A 46 -0.40 5.19 -26.93
C LEU A 46 -1.23 4.79 -25.72
N VAL A 47 -2.43 4.23 -25.93
CA VAL A 47 -3.27 3.72 -24.83
C VAL A 47 -2.54 2.65 -24.01
N LYS A 48 -1.76 1.77 -24.65
CA LYS A 48 -0.95 0.78 -23.95
C LYS A 48 0.16 1.46 -23.15
N HIS A 49 0.88 2.40 -23.77
CA HIS A 49 1.97 3.13 -23.14
C HIS A 49 1.52 3.94 -21.91
N THR A 50 0.47 4.75 -22.05
CA THR A 50 -0.07 5.57 -20.95
C THR A 50 -0.62 4.70 -19.81
N ARG A 51 -1.17 3.51 -20.11
CA ARG A 51 -1.56 2.51 -19.09
C ARG A 51 -0.35 1.95 -18.33
N HIS A 52 0.73 1.59 -19.03
CA HIS A 52 1.96 1.12 -18.38
C HIS A 52 2.57 2.22 -17.51
N ARG A 53 2.57 3.48 -17.99
CA ARG A 53 3.01 4.63 -17.20
C ARG A 53 2.18 4.79 -15.92
N GLN A 54 0.85 4.70 -16.01
CA GLN A 54 -0.03 4.75 -14.84
C GLN A 54 0.31 3.65 -13.83
N ALA A 55 0.52 2.41 -14.31
CA ALA A 55 0.84 1.28 -13.45
C ALA A 55 2.15 1.54 -12.68
N HIS A 56 3.20 1.99 -13.35
CA HIS A 56 4.49 2.30 -12.70
C HIS A 56 4.35 3.36 -11.60
N LEU A 57 3.60 4.45 -11.86
CA LEU A 57 3.37 5.50 -10.86
C LEU A 57 2.63 4.94 -9.63
N MET A 58 1.60 4.11 -9.84
CA MET A 58 0.84 3.49 -8.75
C MET A 58 1.67 2.47 -7.96
N THR A 59 2.54 1.72 -8.63
CA THR A 59 3.45 0.78 -7.96
C THR A 59 4.43 1.52 -7.04
N VAL A 60 5.04 2.62 -7.50
CA VAL A 60 5.96 3.41 -6.66
C VAL A 60 5.22 4.01 -5.47
N GLN A 61 4.01 4.55 -5.67
CA GLN A 61 3.19 5.04 -4.56
C GLN A 61 2.93 3.93 -3.53
N ARG A 62 2.57 2.73 -4.00
CA ARG A 62 2.31 1.59 -3.11
C ARG A 62 3.56 1.11 -2.38
N GLU A 63 4.72 1.10 -3.04
CA GLU A 63 6.00 0.76 -2.42
C GLU A 63 6.31 1.72 -1.24
N ARG A 64 6.05 3.02 -1.41
CA ARG A 64 6.24 4.03 -0.36
C ARG A 64 5.27 3.84 0.80
N GLU A 65 3.99 3.58 0.51
CA GLU A 65 2.98 3.27 1.53
C GLU A 65 3.38 2.03 2.34
N LEU A 66 3.80 0.95 1.68
CA LEU A 66 4.21 -0.28 2.35
C LEU A 66 5.48 -0.10 3.18
N ALA A 67 6.42 0.72 2.73
CA ALA A 67 7.61 1.08 3.50
C ALA A 67 7.23 1.87 4.76
N ALA A 68 6.32 2.83 4.66
CA ALA A 68 5.82 3.59 5.81
C ALA A 68 5.08 2.69 6.81
N THR A 69 4.23 1.76 6.35
CA THR A 69 3.56 0.81 7.25
C THR A 69 4.54 -0.13 7.92
N ARG A 70 5.56 -0.62 7.18
CA ARG A 70 6.58 -1.51 7.73
C ARG A 70 7.48 -0.80 8.73
N ALA A 71 7.80 0.48 8.51
CA ALA A 71 8.57 1.30 9.44
C ALA A 71 7.79 1.68 10.72
N LYS A 72 6.45 1.64 10.68
CA LYS A 72 5.58 1.84 11.84
C LYS A 72 5.32 0.55 12.64
N ALA A 73 5.52 -0.61 12.03
CA ALA A 73 5.36 -1.92 12.67
C ALA A 73 6.36 -2.27 13.81
N PRO A 74 7.59 -1.73 13.92
CA PRO A 74 8.47 -2.09 15.05
C PRO A 74 8.05 -1.44 16.38
N GLU A 75 7.25 -0.37 16.42
CA GLU A 75 6.84 0.24 17.70
C GLU A 75 5.66 -0.46 18.39
N VAL A 76 4.78 -1.16 17.65
CA VAL A 76 3.66 -1.91 18.24
C VAL A 76 4.06 -3.29 18.77
N ALA A 77 5.25 -3.77 18.41
CA ALA A 77 5.80 -5.03 18.95
C ALA A 77 6.44 -4.86 20.34
N GLU A 78 6.71 -3.63 20.80
CA GLU A 78 7.24 -3.39 22.16
C GLU A 78 6.14 -3.04 23.18
N ALA A 79 4.92 -2.70 22.74
CA ALA A 79 3.82 -2.38 23.64
C ALA A 79 2.91 -3.58 23.99
N GLU A 80 2.83 -4.62 23.15
CA GLU A 80 2.06 -5.84 23.49
C GLU A 80 2.80 -6.81 24.43
N VAL A 81 4.11 -6.63 24.65
CA VAL A 81 4.86 -7.49 25.60
C VAL A 81 4.68 -7.05 27.06
N ALA A 82 4.01 -5.92 27.33
CA ALA A 82 3.78 -5.42 28.69
C ALA A 82 2.39 -5.71 29.25
N GLU A 83 1.39 -6.06 28.42
CA GLU A 83 0.04 -6.40 28.90
C GLU A 83 -0.22 -7.92 29.00
N ALA A 84 0.66 -8.76 28.43
CA ALA A 84 0.53 -10.23 28.52
C ALA A 84 1.20 -10.85 29.76
N GLU A 85 2.06 -10.14 30.50
CA GLU A 85 2.71 -10.68 31.72
C GLU A 85 1.85 -10.51 33.00
N VAL A 86 0.77 -9.72 32.99
CA VAL A 86 -0.09 -9.55 34.17
C VAL A 86 -1.25 -10.57 34.21
N ALA A 87 -1.45 -11.34 33.13
CA ALA A 87 -2.54 -12.34 33.05
C ALA A 87 -2.12 -13.77 33.49
N GLU A 88 -0.82 -14.07 33.65
CA GLU A 88 -0.37 -15.37 34.20
C GLU A 88 -0.17 -15.37 35.72
N ALA A 89 -0.34 -14.22 36.40
CA ALA A 89 -0.23 -14.14 37.86
C ALA A 89 -1.56 -14.38 38.61
N GLU A 90 -2.72 -14.43 37.94
CA GLU A 90 -4.03 -14.61 38.60
C GLU A 90 -4.58 -16.06 38.54
N VAL A 91 -3.85 -17.02 37.95
CA VAL A 91 -4.30 -18.43 37.89
C VAL A 91 -3.57 -19.33 38.91
N ALA A 92 -2.58 -18.80 39.64
CA ALA A 92 -1.78 -19.57 40.60
C ALA A 92 -2.22 -19.45 42.07
N GLU A 93 -3.25 -18.67 42.42
CA GLU A 93 -3.80 -18.61 43.79
C GLU A 93 -5.09 -19.41 44.01
N ALA A 94 -5.62 -20.09 42.98
CA ALA A 94 -6.87 -20.88 43.10
C ALA A 94 -6.67 -22.40 43.34
N GLU A 95 -5.45 -22.95 43.31
CA GLU A 95 -5.22 -24.41 43.44
C GLU A 95 -4.56 -24.85 44.77
N VAL A 96 -4.47 -23.99 45.79
CA VAL A 96 -3.92 -24.39 47.12
C VAL A 96 -4.96 -24.30 48.25
N ALA A 97 -6.20 -23.89 47.98
CA ALA A 97 -7.21 -23.66 49.03
C ALA A 97 -8.25 -24.78 49.26
N GLU A 98 -8.19 -25.94 48.59
CA GLU A 98 -9.18 -27.02 48.82
C GLU A 98 -8.58 -28.41 49.15
N ALA A 99 -7.28 -28.49 49.47
CA ALA A 99 -6.64 -29.75 49.90
C ALA A 99 -6.38 -29.84 51.43
N GLU A 100 -6.78 -28.84 52.22
CA GLU A 100 -6.54 -28.88 53.69
C GLU A 100 -7.69 -28.30 54.53
N GLU A 101 -8.96 -28.55 54.20
CA GLU A 101 -10.03 -28.53 55.23
C GLU A 101 -11.27 -29.32 54.78
N ALA A 102 -11.32 -30.62 55.13
CA ALA A 102 -12.50 -31.36 55.59
C ALA A 102 -12.50 -32.84 55.14
N THR A 103 -11.98 -33.69 56.03
CA THR A 103 -12.43 -35.07 56.34
C THR A 103 -12.38 -36.17 55.29
#